data_AF-A0A9P5C134-F1
#
_entry.id   AF-A0A9P5C134-F1
#
_cell.length_a   1.000
_cell.length_b   1.000
_cell.length_c   1.000
_cell.angle_alpha   90.00
_cell.angle_beta   90.00
_cell.angle_gamma   90.00
#
_symmetry.space_group_name_H-M   'P 1'
#
loop_
_entity.id
_entity.type
_entity.pdbx_description
1 polymer ?
#
loop_
_entity_poly.entity_id
_entity_poly.type
_entity_poly.pdbx_seq_one_letter_code
_entity_poly.pdbx_strand_id
1 'polypeptide(L)'
;MAEAMRTLLPMLPPELRNSVYSYLSPSATPTSNGLPVQLKSYSCKHTLVQICPVHSGSAALLALQHYGFLEGNEYRTWLLNHAITLRIGVVFKGRVNTFVQEHWDNKIETHLQKLAKQHPWLRKVTKYDIQILWDAPDGVLKSKHNRRSAGQIPHAMVRTLTGLMDEGVRERIGDIQVRLRLEHHVAGVAVRSPRFGLGSFMKLPPDATALPCARQTLQVWKEPCPKILPRKSARLTPVVTKSAEKELLKCSGRTVDWVGLGQGTLVTSKTEEMGEQICTTWMDTGIAYDSPTELMLFELLEDCQGRR
;
A
#
# COMPACT_ATOMS: atom_id res chain seq x y z
N MET A 1 14.56 42.04 6.79
CA MET A 1 13.74 42.38 7.96
C MET A 1 12.82 41.20 8.22
N ALA A 2 12.91 40.54 9.38
CA ALA A 2 12.01 39.45 9.72
C ALA A 2 10.65 40.05 10.09
N GLU A 3 9.60 39.79 9.30
CA GLU A 3 8.24 40.17 9.67
C GLU A 3 7.84 39.43 10.94
N ALA A 4 7.31 40.16 11.92
CA ALA A 4 6.77 39.57 13.14
C ALA A 4 5.60 38.65 12.76
N MET A 5 5.78 37.34 12.95
CA MET A 5 4.71 36.36 12.71
C MET A 5 3.56 36.57 13.70
N ARG A 6 2.33 36.47 13.19
CA ARG A 6 1.11 36.53 14.02
C ARG A 6 0.97 35.23 14.82
N THR A 7 0.30 35.30 15.97
CA THR A 7 0.02 34.13 16.81
C THR A 7 -1.48 34.00 17.03
N LEU A 8 -2.01 32.80 16.81
CA LEU A 8 -3.42 32.47 17.01
C LEU A 8 -3.68 32.00 18.45
N LEU A 9 -2.68 31.38 19.07
CA LEU A 9 -2.74 30.86 20.43
C LEU A 9 -1.59 31.46 21.28
N PRO A 10 -1.53 32.79 21.46
CA PRO A 10 -0.40 33.46 22.11
C PRO A 10 -0.18 33.06 23.56
N MET A 11 -1.24 32.62 24.25
CA MET A 11 -1.19 32.21 25.65
C MET A 11 -0.79 30.75 25.84
N LEU A 12 -0.73 29.95 24.77
CA LEU A 12 -0.36 28.54 24.87
C LEU A 12 1.14 28.37 24.62
N PRO A 13 1.88 27.75 25.56
CA PRO A 13 3.25 27.37 25.31
C PRO A 13 3.32 26.32 24.18
N PRO A 14 4.47 26.18 23.50
CA PRO A 14 4.65 25.28 22.36
C PRO A 14 4.20 23.84 22.61
N GLU A 15 4.40 23.33 23.82
CA GLU A 15 4.07 21.97 24.22
C GLU A 15 2.55 21.73 24.18
N LEU A 16 1.75 22.68 24.69
CA LEU A 16 0.29 22.59 24.66
C LEU A 16 -0.26 22.77 23.25
N ARG A 17 0.42 23.55 22.40
CA ARG A 17 0.04 23.67 20.98
C ARG A 17 0.24 22.34 20.24
N ASN A 18 1.28 21.57 20.54
CA ASN A 18 1.46 20.22 20.00
C ASN A 18 0.31 19.27 20.38
N SER A 19 -0.24 19.39 21.59
CA SER A 19 -1.43 18.62 21.99
C SER A 19 -2.66 18.99 21.14
N VAL A 20 -2.86 20.28 20.83
CA VAL A 20 -3.92 20.74 19.93
C VAL A 20 -3.71 20.19 18.51
N TYR A 21 -2.48 20.23 18.00
CA TYR A 21 -2.13 19.68 16.69
C TYR A 21 -2.43 18.18 16.60
N SER A 22 -2.07 17.43 17.64
CA SER A 22 -2.36 16.00 17.76
C SER A 22 -3.85 15.72 17.74
N TYR A 23 -4.63 16.45 18.54
CA TYR A 23 -6.08 16.30 18.64
C TYR A 23 -6.80 16.56 17.31
N LEU A 24 -6.35 17.53 16.53
CA LEU A 24 -6.99 17.91 15.26
C LEU A 24 -6.58 17.00 14.08
N SER A 25 -5.52 16.21 14.23
CA SER A 25 -4.95 15.37 13.17
C SER A 25 -5.73 14.10 12.74
N PRO A 26 -6.60 13.45 13.54
CA PRO A 26 -7.26 12.20 13.13
C PRO A 26 -8.53 12.41 12.30
N SER A 27 -9.04 13.64 12.22
CA SER A 27 -10.42 13.91 11.78
C SER A 27 -10.61 14.16 10.28
N ALA A 28 -9.53 14.32 9.50
CA ALA A 28 -9.64 14.74 8.10
C ALA A 28 -9.42 13.59 7.10
N THR A 29 -10.09 13.72 5.96
CA THR A 29 -9.84 12.91 4.76
C THR A 29 -8.37 13.05 4.34
N PRO A 30 -7.67 11.94 4.05
CA PRO A 30 -6.27 11.98 3.63
C PRO A 30 -6.02 12.91 2.44
N THR A 31 -5.08 13.83 2.61
CA THR A 31 -4.76 14.86 1.62
C THR A 31 -3.25 15.00 1.44
N SER A 32 -2.80 15.38 0.25
CA SER A 32 -1.40 15.73 -0.01
C SER A 32 -1.14 17.24 0.03
N ASN A 33 -2.13 18.03 0.46
CA ASN A 33 -2.03 19.48 0.45
C ASN A 33 -0.90 19.97 1.40
N GLY A 34 -0.12 20.95 0.97
CA GLY A 34 0.98 21.49 1.78
C GLY A 34 2.18 20.55 1.97
N LEU A 35 2.16 19.34 1.41
CA LEU A 35 3.32 18.45 1.39
C LEU A 35 4.25 18.79 0.22
N PRO A 36 5.58 18.72 0.43
CA PRO A 36 6.55 19.09 -0.60
C PRO A 36 6.66 18.05 -1.73
N VAL A 37 6.16 16.84 -1.51
CA VAL A 37 6.24 15.72 -2.46
C VAL A 37 4.85 15.48 -3.05
N GLN A 38 4.74 15.69 -4.36
CA GLN A 38 3.57 15.29 -5.14
C GLN A 38 3.67 13.80 -5.51
N LEU A 39 2.59 13.25 -6.07
CA LEU A 39 2.56 11.90 -6.63
C LEU A 39 3.74 11.70 -7.61
N LYS A 40 4.57 10.69 -7.32
CA LYS A 40 5.66 10.26 -8.21
C LYS A 40 5.34 8.89 -8.77
N SER A 41 5.44 8.78 -10.10
CA SER A 41 5.24 7.52 -10.83
C SER A 41 6.56 7.05 -11.41
N TYR A 42 6.94 5.80 -11.10
CA TYR A 42 8.12 5.13 -11.63
C TYR A 42 7.67 3.96 -12.50
N SER A 43 7.81 4.13 -13.81
CA SER A 43 7.54 3.06 -14.76
C SER A 43 8.75 2.13 -14.90
N CYS A 44 8.50 0.84 -14.72
CA CYS A 44 9.44 -0.25 -14.93
C CYS A 44 8.82 -1.24 -15.91
N LYS A 45 9.66 -2.08 -16.54
CA LYS A 45 9.23 -3.05 -17.58
C LYS A 45 8.00 -3.88 -17.19
N HIS A 46 7.87 -4.21 -15.91
CA HIS A 46 6.85 -5.10 -15.39
C HIS A 46 5.99 -4.49 -14.28
N THR A 47 6.27 -3.24 -13.91
CA THR A 47 5.64 -2.60 -12.76
C THR A 47 5.46 -1.11 -12.98
N LEU A 48 4.34 -0.57 -12.51
CA LEU A 48 4.17 0.86 -12.28
C LEU A 48 4.14 1.08 -10.77
N VAL A 49 5.07 1.87 -10.24
CA VAL A 49 5.12 2.22 -8.82
C VAL A 49 4.72 3.68 -8.65
N GLN A 50 3.68 3.93 -7.88
CA GLN A 50 3.15 5.25 -7.56
C GLN A 50 3.38 5.53 -6.08
N ILE A 51 4.04 6.63 -5.74
CA ILE A 51 4.33 7.01 -4.36
C ILE A 51 3.74 8.39 -4.09
N CYS A 52 2.92 8.50 -3.05
CA CYS A 52 2.34 9.76 -2.64
C CYS A 52 2.25 9.83 -1.11
N PRO A 53 2.94 10.79 -0.47
CA PRO A 53 2.71 11.04 0.94
C PRO A 53 1.38 11.78 1.12
N VAL A 54 0.64 11.37 2.14
CA VAL A 54 -0.62 11.99 2.53
C VAL A 54 -0.63 12.22 4.04
N HIS A 55 -1.43 13.16 4.50
CA HIS A 55 -1.70 13.34 5.92
C HIS A 55 -3.20 13.41 6.18
N SER A 56 -3.61 13.05 7.40
CA SER A 56 -4.99 13.24 7.88
C SER A 56 -5.15 14.54 8.68
N GLY A 57 -4.11 15.38 8.74
CA GLY A 57 -4.10 16.67 9.42
C GLY A 57 -5.08 17.73 8.88
N SER A 58 -5.36 18.73 9.71
CA SER A 58 -6.22 19.88 9.39
C SER A 58 -5.59 20.77 8.31
N ALA A 59 -6.21 20.79 7.12
CA ALA A 59 -5.80 21.67 6.03
C ALA A 59 -5.98 23.16 6.38
N ALA A 60 -6.92 23.49 7.27
CA ALA A 60 -7.15 24.87 7.73
C ALA A 60 -5.95 25.39 8.54
N LEU A 61 -5.38 24.56 9.44
CA LEU A 61 -4.17 24.93 10.18
C LEU A 61 -2.95 25.10 9.27
N LEU A 62 -2.80 24.26 8.24
CA LEU A 62 -1.74 24.45 7.24
C LEU A 62 -1.92 25.75 6.45
N ALA A 63 -3.16 26.13 6.13
CA ALA A 63 -3.44 27.35 5.37
C ALA A 63 -3.02 28.62 6.13
N LEU A 64 -2.93 28.58 7.47
CA LEU A 64 -2.46 29.69 8.30
C LEU A 64 -1.05 30.18 7.94
N GLN A 65 -0.24 29.33 7.29
CA GLN A 65 1.07 29.72 6.75
C GLN A 65 0.97 30.87 5.76
N HIS A 66 -0.05 30.86 4.90
CA HIS A 66 -0.25 31.91 3.90
C HIS A 66 -0.59 33.26 4.52
N TYR A 67 -1.07 33.26 5.77
CA TYR A 67 -1.44 34.46 6.51
C TYR A 67 -0.38 34.90 7.53
N GLY A 68 0.80 34.27 7.51
CA GLY A 68 1.92 34.64 8.38
C GLY A 68 1.74 34.28 9.86
N PHE A 69 0.90 33.28 10.17
CA PHE A 69 0.76 32.78 11.54
C PHE A 69 1.84 31.74 11.86
N LEU A 70 2.44 31.86 13.04
CA LEU A 70 3.48 30.98 13.55
C LEU A 70 3.00 29.53 13.68
N GLU A 71 1.77 29.33 14.16
CA GLU A 71 1.16 28.01 14.35
C GLU A 71 1.06 27.23 13.03
N GLY A 72 0.90 27.91 11.88
CA GLY A 72 0.89 27.24 10.59
C GLY A 72 2.23 26.56 10.28
N ASN A 73 3.35 27.23 10.59
CA ASN A 73 4.70 26.70 10.37
C ASN A 73 5.06 25.60 11.38
N GLU A 74 4.71 25.80 12.65
CA GLU A 74 4.85 24.78 13.68
C GLU A 74 4.04 23.52 13.32
N TYR A 75 2.78 23.70 12.92
CA TYR A 75 1.89 22.61 12.56
C TYR A 75 2.43 21.79 11.39
N ARG A 76 2.97 22.45 10.35
CA ARG A 76 3.62 21.72 9.23
C ARG A 76 4.81 20.91 9.70
N THR A 77 5.66 21.47 10.56
CA THR A 77 6.82 20.75 11.10
C THR A 77 6.40 19.56 11.95
N TRP A 78 5.38 19.75 12.80
CA TRP A 78 4.78 18.69 13.58
C TRP A 78 4.19 17.59 12.68
N LEU A 79 3.45 17.98 11.64
CA LEU A 79 2.79 17.08 10.70
C LEU A 79 3.80 16.21 9.95
N LEU A 80 4.89 16.82 9.44
CA LEU A 80 5.95 16.11 8.74
C LEU A 80 6.61 15.00 9.58
N ASN A 81 6.54 15.12 10.91
CA ASN A 81 7.14 14.16 11.85
C ASN A 81 6.16 13.11 12.38
N HIS A 82 4.85 13.39 12.41
CA HIS A 82 3.90 12.55 13.16
C HIS A 82 2.71 12.03 12.36
N ALA A 83 2.23 12.80 11.37
CA ALA A 83 0.91 12.59 10.79
C ALA A 83 0.94 12.25 9.29
N ILE A 84 2.10 11.82 8.77
CA ILE A 84 2.23 11.39 7.38
C ILE A 84 2.06 9.88 7.26
N THR A 85 1.29 9.48 6.26
CA THR A 85 1.23 8.13 5.73
C THR A 85 1.81 8.13 4.32
N LEU A 86 2.75 7.23 4.04
CA LEU A 86 3.25 7.05 2.68
C LEU A 86 2.36 6.04 1.96
N ARG A 87 1.59 6.50 0.97
CA ARG A 87 0.79 5.63 0.10
C ARG A 87 1.60 5.19 -1.09
N ILE A 88 1.66 3.87 -1.30
CA ILE A 88 2.43 3.27 -2.39
C ILE A 88 1.54 2.32 -3.18
N GLY A 89 1.23 2.68 -4.43
CA GLY A 89 0.57 1.79 -5.38
C GLY A 89 1.59 1.06 -6.25
N VAL A 90 1.47 -0.26 -6.38
CA VAL A 90 2.25 -1.05 -7.33
C VAL A 90 1.30 -1.80 -8.25
N VAL A 91 1.35 -1.51 -9.55
CA VAL A 91 0.66 -2.34 -10.56
C VAL A 91 1.68 -3.30 -11.14
N PHE A 92 1.56 -4.58 -10.82
CA PHE A 92 2.41 -5.64 -11.32
C PHE A 92 1.80 -6.28 -12.58
N LYS A 93 2.47 -6.10 -13.72
CA LYS A 93 2.10 -6.65 -15.03
C LYS A 93 3.10 -7.71 -15.52
N GLY A 94 4.08 -8.05 -14.68
CA GLY A 94 5.16 -8.96 -15.01
C GLY A 94 4.74 -10.43 -15.06
N ARG A 95 5.53 -11.25 -15.76
CA ARG A 95 5.45 -12.70 -15.65
C ARG A 95 6.40 -13.17 -14.55
N VAL A 96 5.99 -14.14 -13.74
CA VAL A 96 6.82 -14.70 -12.66
C VAL A 96 8.17 -15.21 -13.18
N ASN A 97 8.19 -15.78 -14.40
CA ASN A 97 9.39 -16.30 -15.03
C ASN A 97 10.39 -15.25 -15.52
N THR A 98 9.93 -14.07 -15.92
CA THR A 98 10.78 -13.04 -16.54
C THR A 98 11.10 -11.90 -15.56
N PHE A 99 10.38 -11.84 -14.45
CA PHE A 99 10.57 -10.83 -13.45
C PHE A 99 11.76 -11.17 -12.54
N VAL A 100 12.82 -10.36 -12.67
CA VAL A 100 14.01 -10.46 -11.84
C VAL A 100 13.87 -9.48 -10.67
N GLN A 101 13.66 -10.03 -9.47
CA GLN A 101 13.43 -9.24 -8.25
C GLN A 101 14.61 -8.32 -7.93
N GLU A 102 15.84 -8.82 -7.99
CA GLU A 102 17.06 -8.05 -7.67
C GLU A 102 17.22 -6.79 -8.54
N HIS A 103 16.95 -6.90 -9.85
CA HIS A 103 16.98 -5.75 -10.75
C HIS A 103 15.90 -4.73 -10.41
N TRP A 104 14.72 -5.19 -9.99
CA TRP A 104 13.65 -4.32 -9.53
C TRP A 104 14.02 -3.65 -8.21
N ASP A 105 14.60 -4.38 -7.26
CA ASP A 105 15.03 -3.89 -5.96
C ASP A 105 16.06 -2.77 -6.13
N ASN A 106 17.16 -3.02 -6.84
CA ASN A 106 18.21 -2.03 -7.07
C ASN A 106 17.66 -0.75 -7.71
N LYS A 107 16.75 -0.89 -8.67
CA LYS A 107 16.13 0.24 -9.37
C LYS A 107 15.25 1.06 -8.43
N ILE A 108 14.33 0.40 -7.71
CA ILE A 108 13.41 1.09 -6.81
C ILE A 108 14.14 1.68 -5.61
N GLU A 109 15.10 0.96 -5.04
CA GLU A 109 15.95 1.47 -3.96
C GLU A 109 16.68 2.74 -4.40
N THR A 110 17.27 2.77 -5.60
CA THR A 110 17.91 3.99 -6.13
C THR A 110 16.93 5.16 -6.22
N HIS A 111 15.69 4.92 -6.67
CA HIS A 111 14.66 5.96 -6.74
C HIS A 111 14.22 6.44 -5.35
N LEU A 112 14.04 5.51 -4.42
CA LEU A 112 13.68 5.78 -3.02
C LEU A 112 14.78 6.57 -2.31
N GLN A 113 16.05 6.19 -2.46
CA GLN A 113 17.19 6.90 -1.89
C GLN A 113 17.32 8.31 -2.47
N LYS A 114 17.10 8.50 -3.78
CA LYS A 114 17.06 9.84 -4.40
C LYS A 114 15.93 10.69 -3.81
N LEU A 115 14.75 10.11 -3.61
CA LEU A 115 13.61 10.80 -3.02
C LEU A 115 13.90 11.18 -1.55
N ALA A 116 14.48 10.27 -0.77
CA ALA A 116 14.88 10.52 0.61
C ALA A 116 16.01 11.57 0.73
N LYS A 117 16.93 11.63 -0.24
CA LYS A 117 17.96 12.67 -0.29
C LYS A 117 17.35 14.07 -0.51
N GLN A 118 16.31 14.17 -1.34
CA GLN A 118 15.59 15.43 -1.57
C GLN A 118 14.67 15.79 -0.40
N HIS A 119 14.13 14.78 0.28
CA HIS A 119 13.15 14.95 1.36
C HIS A 119 13.52 14.06 2.56
N PRO A 120 14.46 14.49 3.42
CA PRO A 120 14.99 13.67 4.51
C PRO A 120 13.94 13.19 5.52
N TRP A 121 12.84 13.93 5.68
CA TRP A 121 11.73 13.57 6.58
C TRP A 121 11.04 12.26 6.18
N LEU A 122 11.17 11.78 4.92
CA LEU A 122 10.59 10.52 4.48
C LEU A 122 11.08 9.31 5.29
N ARG A 123 12.31 9.37 5.80
CA ARG A 123 12.89 8.30 6.64
C ARG A 123 12.20 8.14 7.99
N LYS A 124 11.59 9.23 8.48
CA LYS A 124 10.89 9.30 9.76
C LYS A 124 9.41 8.92 9.65
N VAL A 125 8.91 8.63 8.43
CA VAL A 125 7.50 8.27 8.25
C VAL A 125 7.23 6.93 8.93
N THR A 126 6.23 6.93 9.80
CA THR A 126 5.87 5.77 10.62
C THR A 126 4.86 4.87 9.93
N LYS A 127 3.97 5.44 9.09
CA LYS A 127 2.84 4.75 8.47
C LYS A 127 3.05 4.53 6.97
N TYR A 128 2.93 3.29 6.53
CA TYR A 128 2.99 2.90 5.12
C TYR A 128 1.69 2.20 4.74
N ASP A 129 1.01 2.68 3.70
CA ASP A 129 -0.16 2.02 3.10
C ASP A 129 0.20 1.59 1.66
N ILE A 130 0.52 0.31 1.50
CA ILE A 130 1.01 -0.28 0.27
C ILE A 130 -0.12 -1.09 -0.37
N GLN A 131 -0.48 -0.76 -1.61
CA GLN A 131 -1.40 -1.57 -2.41
C GLN A 131 -0.68 -2.13 -3.63
N ILE A 132 -0.73 -3.45 -3.79
CA ILE A 132 -0.15 -4.17 -4.92
C ILE A 132 -1.29 -4.78 -5.73
N LEU A 133 -1.52 -4.28 -6.94
CA LEU A 133 -2.44 -4.87 -7.90
C LEU A 133 -1.69 -5.86 -8.78
N TRP A 134 -2.10 -7.12 -8.73
CA TRP A 134 -1.58 -8.16 -9.61
C TRP A 134 -2.43 -8.25 -10.88
N ASP A 135 -1.85 -7.81 -11.99
CA ASP A 135 -2.47 -7.73 -13.32
C ASP A 135 -1.56 -8.38 -14.38
N ALA A 136 -1.00 -9.55 -14.06
CA ALA A 136 -0.17 -10.30 -14.99
C ALA A 136 -1.04 -10.92 -16.11
N PRO A 137 -0.65 -10.77 -17.39
CA PRO A 137 -1.44 -11.27 -18.53
C PRO A 137 -1.34 -12.79 -18.70
N ASP A 138 -0.19 -13.36 -18.32
CA ASP A 138 0.08 -14.78 -18.47
C ASP A 138 -0.16 -15.44 -17.11
N GLY A 139 -1.14 -16.34 -17.06
CA GLY A 139 -1.53 -17.08 -15.85
C GLY A 139 -0.48 -18.04 -15.28
N VAL A 140 0.81 -17.83 -15.58
CA VAL A 140 1.91 -18.62 -15.04
C VAL A 140 2.31 -18.06 -13.69
N LEU A 141 1.91 -18.78 -12.63
CA LEU A 141 2.08 -18.37 -11.23
C LEU A 141 3.31 -18.97 -10.53
N LYS A 142 4.08 -19.78 -11.26
CA LYS A 142 5.30 -20.43 -10.75
C LYS A 142 6.47 -20.21 -11.68
N SER A 143 7.65 -20.11 -11.10
CA SER A 143 8.88 -20.09 -11.88
C SER A 143 9.11 -21.43 -12.58
N LYS A 144 9.86 -21.43 -13.69
CA LYS A 144 10.48 -22.65 -14.24
C LYS A 144 11.21 -23.35 -13.09
N HIS A 145 10.89 -24.62 -12.83
CA HIS A 145 11.41 -25.44 -11.71
C HIS A 145 10.86 -25.18 -10.29
N ASN A 146 9.71 -24.52 -10.11
CA ASN A 146 9.06 -24.33 -8.80
C ASN A 146 9.92 -23.64 -7.73
N ARG A 147 11.00 -22.93 -8.12
CA ARG A 147 11.92 -22.29 -7.19
C ARG A 147 11.31 -21.06 -6.49
N ARG A 148 10.38 -20.37 -7.15
CA ARG A 148 9.72 -19.17 -6.64
C ARG A 148 8.21 -19.22 -6.87
N SER A 149 7.45 -18.93 -5.82
CA SER A 149 6.00 -18.72 -5.89
C SER A 149 5.68 -17.26 -6.21
N ALA A 150 4.55 -17.00 -6.88
CA ALA A 150 4.11 -15.64 -7.16
C ALA A 150 3.96 -14.81 -5.88
N GLY A 151 3.50 -15.41 -4.78
CA GLY A 151 3.35 -14.74 -3.47
C GLY A 151 4.65 -14.25 -2.81
N GLN A 152 5.82 -14.76 -3.21
CA GLN A 152 7.11 -14.24 -2.71
C GLN A 152 7.47 -12.87 -3.31
N ILE A 153 6.99 -12.58 -4.52
CA ILE A 153 7.26 -11.31 -5.22
C ILE A 153 6.69 -10.10 -4.47
N PRO A 154 5.38 -10.02 -4.15
CA PRO A 154 4.82 -8.87 -3.44
C PRO A 154 5.44 -8.70 -2.06
N HIS A 155 5.79 -9.79 -1.39
CA HIS A 155 6.51 -9.75 -0.12
C HIS A 155 7.89 -9.08 -0.27
N ALA A 156 8.69 -9.51 -1.25
CA ALA A 156 9.99 -8.88 -1.53
C ALA A 156 9.85 -7.41 -1.96
N MET A 157 8.80 -7.07 -2.71
CA MET A 157 8.50 -5.66 -3.05
C MET A 157 8.25 -4.82 -1.81
N VAL A 158 7.46 -5.31 -0.86
CA VAL A 158 7.19 -4.61 0.40
C VAL A 158 8.51 -4.34 1.14
N ARG A 159 9.40 -5.34 1.24
CA ARG A 159 10.71 -5.18 1.89
C ARG A 159 11.52 -4.03 1.29
N THR A 160 11.57 -3.93 -0.03
CA THR A 160 12.28 -2.84 -0.72
C THR A 160 11.58 -1.49 -0.51
N LEU A 161 10.25 -1.46 -0.58
CA LEU A 161 9.46 -0.23 -0.42
C LEU A 161 9.55 0.35 1.00
N THR A 162 9.67 -0.50 2.01
CA THR A 162 9.81 -0.09 3.41
C THR A 162 11.27 0.10 3.82
N GLY A 163 12.23 -0.15 2.92
CA GLY A 163 13.66 0.00 3.16
C GLY A 163 14.11 1.41 3.54
N LEU A 164 13.31 2.44 3.24
CA LEU A 164 13.58 3.82 3.66
C LEU A 164 13.26 4.11 5.13
N MET A 165 12.43 3.29 5.77
CA MET A 165 12.01 3.51 7.15
C MET A 165 13.19 3.23 8.09
N ASP A 166 13.56 4.23 8.89
CA ASP A 166 14.63 4.10 9.88
C ASP A 166 14.35 2.92 10.84
N GLU A 167 15.39 2.16 11.19
CA GLU A 167 15.28 0.93 11.99
C GLU A 167 14.59 1.19 13.35
N GLY A 168 15.03 2.23 14.07
CA GLY A 168 14.42 2.59 15.36
C GLY A 168 12.97 3.08 15.25
N VAL A 169 12.55 3.61 14.09
CA VAL A 169 11.15 3.96 13.84
C VAL A 169 10.33 2.70 13.57
N ARG A 170 10.87 1.80 12.74
CA ARG A 170 10.24 0.55 12.35
C ARG A 170 9.88 -0.31 13.55
N GLU A 171 10.82 -0.49 14.47
CA GLU A 171 10.66 -1.34 15.66
C GLU A 171 9.69 -0.76 16.69
N ARG A 172 9.69 0.57 16.88
CA ARG A 172 8.96 1.20 18.00
C ARG A 172 7.54 1.62 17.65
N ILE A 173 7.35 2.19 16.46
CA ILE A 173 6.11 2.89 16.09
C ILE A 173 5.73 2.68 14.62
N GLY A 174 6.45 1.83 13.90
CA GLY A 174 6.18 1.55 12.49
C GLY A 174 4.85 0.82 12.32
N ASP A 175 4.03 1.27 11.38
CA ASP A 175 2.75 0.66 11.02
C ASP A 175 2.68 0.47 9.50
N ILE A 176 2.77 -0.78 9.06
CA ILE A 176 2.80 -1.14 7.65
C ILE A 176 1.51 -1.88 7.31
N GLN A 177 0.66 -1.28 6.49
CA GLN A 177 -0.48 -1.91 5.89
C GLN A 177 -0.17 -2.30 4.45
N VAL A 178 -0.33 -3.58 4.11
CA VAL A 178 -0.13 -4.12 2.76
C VAL A 178 -1.42 -4.76 2.28
N ARG A 179 -1.87 -4.38 1.09
CA ARG A 179 -3.02 -4.99 0.41
C ARG A 179 -2.58 -5.57 -0.93
N LEU A 180 -2.57 -6.90 -1.04
CA LEU A 180 -2.41 -7.60 -2.30
C LEU A 180 -3.79 -7.77 -2.96
N ARG A 181 -4.01 -7.10 -4.08
CA ARG A 181 -5.26 -7.11 -4.85
C ARG A 181 -5.05 -7.97 -6.09
N LEU A 182 -5.84 -9.03 -6.24
CA LEU A 182 -5.81 -9.92 -7.40
C LEU A 182 -6.91 -9.53 -8.37
N GLU A 183 -6.55 -9.22 -9.60
CA GLU A 183 -7.51 -9.04 -10.69
C GLU A 183 -8.37 -10.30 -10.88
N HIS A 184 -9.61 -10.13 -11.36
CA HIS A 184 -10.55 -11.25 -11.47
C HIS A 184 -10.03 -12.40 -12.32
N HIS A 185 -9.36 -12.11 -13.45
CA HIS A 185 -8.78 -13.15 -14.30
C HIS A 185 -7.59 -13.84 -13.63
N VAL A 186 -6.78 -13.10 -12.88
CA VAL A 186 -5.65 -13.65 -12.11
C VAL A 186 -6.15 -14.56 -11.00
N ALA A 187 -7.17 -14.13 -10.26
CA ALA A 187 -7.84 -14.94 -9.25
C ALA A 187 -8.36 -16.25 -9.87
N GLY A 188 -9.02 -16.17 -11.03
CA GLY A 188 -9.50 -17.35 -11.75
C GLY A 188 -8.39 -18.31 -12.20
N VAL A 189 -7.21 -17.80 -12.55
CA VAL A 189 -6.02 -18.61 -12.83
C VAL A 189 -5.46 -19.23 -11.55
N ALA A 190 -5.39 -18.47 -10.45
CA ALA A 190 -4.86 -18.91 -9.17
C ALA A 190 -5.63 -20.12 -8.61
N VAL A 191 -6.93 -20.18 -8.85
CA VAL A 191 -7.77 -21.35 -8.51
C VAL A 191 -7.44 -22.59 -9.35
N ARG A 192 -7.15 -22.40 -10.64
CA ARG A 192 -6.94 -23.54 -11.57
C ARG A 192 -5.51 -24.08 -11.59
N SER A 193 -4.54 -23.24 -11.21
CA SER A 193 -3.14 -23.60 -11.19
C SER A 193 -2.76 -24.06 -9.79
N PRO A 194 -1.90 -25.09 -9.64
CA PRO A 194 -1.38 -25.45 -8.33
C PRO A 194 -0.55 -24.28 -7.77
N ARG A 195 -1.13 -23.53 -6.83
CA ARG A 195 -0.56 -22.54 -5.90
C ARG A 195 -0.02 -21.23 -6.52
N PHE A 196 -0.74 -20.12 -6.31
CA PHE A 196 -0.17 -18.76 -6.40
C PHE A 196 0.88 -18.56 -5.30
N GLY A 197 0.70 -19.23 -4.16
CA GLY A 197 1.57 -19.14 -2.99
C GLY A 197 1.18 -17.95 -2.12
N LEU A 198 -0.12 -17.65 -2.01
CA LEU A 198 -0.62 -16.62 -1.11
C LEU A 198 -0.25 -16.91 0.34
N GLY A 199 -0.17 -18.19 0.73
CA GLY A 199 0.34 -18.57 2.04
C GLY A 199 1.79 -18.15 2.28
N SER A 200 2.62 -18.06 1.24
CA SER A 200 3.98 -17.48 1.38
C SER A 200 3.94 -15.96 1.59
N PHE A 201 2.94 -15.26 1.02
CA PHE A 201 2.74 -13.83 1.25
C PHE A 201 2.19 -13.56 2.65
N MET A 202 1.27 -14.39 3.13
CA MET A 202 0.65 -14.30 4.47
C MET A 202 1.56 -14.77 5.61
N LYS A 203 2.63 -15.49 5.26
CA LYS A 203 3.73 -15.77 6.18
C LYS A 203 4.57 -14.51 6.28
N LEU A 204 4.69 -13.99 7.50
CA LEU A 204 5.73 -13.03 7.78
C LEU A 204 7.10 -13.64 7.49
N PRO A 205 8.08 -12.81 7.11
CA PRO A 205 9.41 -13.32 6.84
C PRO A 205 9.96 -13.96 8.13
N PRO A 206 10.37 -15.24 8.09
CA PRO A 206 11.16 -15.83 9.16
C PRO A 206 12.61 -15.32 9.17
N ASP A 207 12.96 -14.42 8.24
CA ASP A 207 14.31 -13.89 8.08
C ASP A 207 14.69 -13.08 9.33
N ALA A 208 15.64 -13.61 10.10
CA ALA A 208 16.31 -12.91 11.21
C ALA A 208 16.98 -11.57 10.81
N THR A 209 16.99 -11.23 9.52
CA THR A 209 17.54 -9.97 8.97
C THR A 209 16.47 -8.89 8.72
N ALA A 210 15.18 -9.25 8.74
CA ALA A 210 14.10 -8.28 8.60
C ALA A 210 13.61 -7.90 10.01
N LEU A 211 14.05 -6.75 10.50
CA LEU A 211 13.60 -6.24 11.80
C LEU A 211 12.06 -6.17 11.82
N PRO A 212 11.40 -6.76 12.84
CA PRO A 212 9.96 -6.76 12.94
C PRO A 212 9.46 -5.32 13.04
N CYS A 213 8.39 -5.03 12.29
CA CYS A 213 7.71 -3.75 12.42
C CYS A 213 6.80 -3.78 13.66
N ALA A 214 6.65 -2.65 14.35
CA ALA A 214 5.79 -2.56 15.52
C ALA A 214 4.36 -3.04 15.21
N ARG A 215 3.82 -2.70 14.04
CA ARG A 215 2.56 -3.24 13.53
C ARG A 215 2.63 -3.52 12.04
N GLN A 216 2.15 -4.68 11.63
CA GLN A 216 2.02 -5.06 10.22
C GLN A 216 0.67 -5.69 9.94
N THR A 217 -0.04 -5.15 8.95
CA THR A 217 -1.32 -5.69 8.48
C THR A 217 -1.18 -6.16 7.04
N LEU A 218 -1.39 -7.45 6.79
CA LEU A 218 -1.40 -8.06 5.46
C LEU A 218 -2.84 -8.39 5.06
N GLN A 219 -3.24 -7.96 3.87
CA GLN A 219 -4.58 -8.22 3.34
C GLN A 219 -4.48 -8.78 1.93
N VAL A 220 -5.31 -9.78 1.64
CA VAL A 220 -5.51 -10.29 0.28
C VAL A 220 -6.93 -9.94 -0.14
N TRP A 221 -7.05 -9.32 -1.30
CA TRP A 221 -8.30 -8.88 -1.88
C TRP A 221 -8.46 -9.47 -3.28
N LYS A 222 -9.71 -9.78 -3.64
CA LYS A 222 -10.10 -10.17 -4.99
C LYS A 222 -10.89 -9.03 -5.62
N GLU A 223 -10.49 -8.59 -6.80
CA GLU A 223 -11.17 -7.52 -7.54
C GLU A 223 -12.52 -7.98 -8.12
N PRO A 224 -13.49 -7.08 -8.31
CA PRO A 224 -14.79 -7.42 -8.88
C PRO A 224 -14.61 -7.98 -10.31
N CYS A 225 -15.53 -8.86 -10.71
CA CYS A 225 -15.58 -9.26 -12.11
C CYS A 225 -16.05 -8.05 -12.95
N PRO A 226 -15.38 -7.70 -14.05
CA PRO A 226 -15.87 -6.64 -14.93
C PRO A 226 -17.26 -7.01 -15.47
N LYS A 227 -18.23 -6.08 -15.37
CA LYS A 227 -19.64 -6.29 -15.74
C LYS A 227 -19.86 -6.68 -17.21
N ILE A 228 -18.88 -6.42 -18.07
CA ILE A 228 -18.90 -6.77 -19.49
C ILE A 228 -17.85 -7.85 -19.73
N LEU A 229 -18.21 -9.10 -19.45
CA LEU A 229 -17.47 -10.22 -20.02
C LEU A 229 -17.84 -10.31 -21.51
N PRO A 230 -16.88 -10.39 -22.44
CA PRO A 230 -17.19 -10.64 -23.85
C PRO A 230 -18.03 -11.92 -23.95
N ARG A 231 -19.28 -11.81 -24.42
CA ARG A 231 -20.31 -12.88 -24.48
C ARG A 231 -19.92 -14.15 -25.26
N LYS A 232 -18.68 -14.29 -25.75
CA LYS A 232 -18.25 -15.38 -26.64
C LYS A 232 -17.22 -16.36 -26.05
N SER A 233 -16.99 -16.36 -24.74
CA SER A 233 -16.00 -17.26 -24.14
C SER A 233 -16.60 -18.05 -22.95
N ALA A 234 -17.37 -19.09 -23.28
CA ALA A 234 -17.75 -20.16 -22.35
C ALA A 234 -16.52 -20.99 -21.89
N ARG A 235 -15.35 -20.75 -22.50
CA ARG A 235 -14.06 -21.08 -21.94
C ARG A 235 -13.51 -19.80 -21.33
N LEU A 236 -13.13 -19.84 -20.06
CA LEU A 236 -12.53 -18.74 -19.32
C LEU A 236 -11.11 -18.45 -19.85
N THR A 237 -11.00 -18.12 -21.13
CA THR A 237 -9.80 -17.61 -21.79
C THR A 237 -9.74 -16.12 -21.46
N PRO A 238 -8.69 -15.65 -20.78
CA PRO A 238 -8.57 -14.23 -20.46
C PRO A 238 -8.51 -13.43 -21.77
N VAL A 239 -9.56 -12.66 -22.04
CA VAL A 239 -9.55 -11.66 -23.12
C VAL A 239 -8.74 -10.48 -22.58
N VAL A 240 -7.52 -10.31 -23.09
CA VAL A 240 -6.68 -9.16 -22.78
C VAL A 240 -7.38 -7.92 -23.34
N THR A 241 -8.16 -7.23 -22.51
CA THR A 241 -8.68 -5.90 -22.83
C THR A 241 -7.49 -4.95 -22.99
N LYS A 242 -7.52 -4.10 -24.02
CA LYS A 242 -6.45 -3.13 -24.34
C LYS A 242 -5.88 -2.50 -23.07
N SER A 243 -4.55 -2.55 -22.93
CA SER A 243 -3.82 -2.12 -21.74
C SER A 243 -3.87 -0.61 -21.56
N ALA A 244 -5.01 -0.07 -21.12
CA ALA A 244 -4.97 1.22 -20.43
C ALA A 244 -4.01 1.05 -19.25
N GLU A 245 -3.06 1.98 -19.08
CA GLU A 245 -2.18 1.95 -17.92
C GLU A 245 -3.03 2.10 -16.67
N LYS A 246 -3.24 0.99 -15.96
CA LYS A 246 -3.93 1.01 -14.66
C LYS A 246 -3.09 1.84 -13.69
N GLU A 247 -3.75 2.75 -13.00
CA GLU A 247 -3.21 3.54 -11.91
C GLU A 247 -3.93 3.12 -10.63
N LEU A 248 -3.22 3.10 -9.50
CA LEU A 248 -3.78 2.81 -8.19
C LEU A 248 -3.99 4.07 -7.35
N LEU A 249 -3.22 5.12 -7.60
CA LEU A 249 -3.36 6.41 -6.93
C LEU A 249 -3.78 7.46 -7.94
N LYS A 250 -4.87 8.17 -7.63
CA LYS A 250 -5.33 9.33 -8.40
C LYS A 250 -5.35 10.56 -7.49
N CYS A 251 -4.60 11.58 -7.91
CA CYS A 251 -4.66 12.90 -7.31
C CYS A 251 -5.75 13.71 -8.01
N SER A 252 -6.86 13.98 -7.32
CA SER A 252 -7.92 14.85 -7.82
C SER A 252 -7.82 16.19 -7.09
N GLY A 253 -7.02 17.11 -7.65
CA GLY A 253 -6.69 18.35 -6.97
C GLY A 253 -5.83 18.09 -5.72
N ARG A 254 -6.43 18.20 -4.53
CA ARG A 254 -5.75 18.06 -3.23
C ARG A 254 -6.06 16.74 -2.52
N THR A 255 -7.04 15.98 -2.99
CA THR A 255 -7.33 14.65 -2.43
C THR A 255 -6.53 13.60 -3.17
N VAL A 256 -6.07 12.61 -2.42
CA VAL A 256 -5.39 11.46 -2.96
C VAL A 256 -6.25 10.27 -2.62
N ASP A 257 -6.78 9.63 -3.65
CA ASP A 257 -7.67 8.50 -3.49
C ASP A 257 -7.07 7.29 -4.20
N TRP A 258 -7.28 6.14 -3.58
CA TRP A 258 -7.01 4.87 -4.21
C TRP A 258 -8.08 4.62 -5.29
N VAL A 259 -7.65 4.39 -6.52
CA VAL A 259 -8.53 4.11 -7.65
C VAL A 259 -9.24 2.78 -7.42
N GLY A 260 -10.58 2.79 -7.51
CA GLY A 260 -11.37 1.57 -7.36
C GLY A 260 -11.41 0.98 -5.95
N LEU A 261 -11.29 1.82 -4.90
CA LEU A 261 -11.60 1.37 -3.52
C LEU A 261 -13.03 0.86 -3.41
N GLY A 262 -13.20 -0.24 -2.67
CA GLY A 262 -14.50 -0.69 -2.17
C GLY A 262 -15.29 -1.62 -3.10
N GLN A 263 -14.76 -1.98 -4.27
CA GLN A 263 -15.44 -2.96 -5.14
C GLN A 263 -14.89 -4.39 -5.01
N GLY A 264 -13.71 -4.55 -4.42
CA GLY A 264 -13.09 -5.85 -4.19
C GLY A 264 -13.62 -6.55 -2.93
N THR A 265 -13.51 -7.86 -2.89
CA THR A 265 -13.86 -8.69 -1.73
C THR A 265 -12.59 -9.04 -0.95
N LEU A 266 -12.57 -8.76 0.35
CA LEU A 266 -11.47 -9.14 1.24
C LEU A 266 -11.47 -10.67 1.43
N VAL A 267 -10.40 -11.34 1.00
CA VAL A 267 -10.23 -12.79 1.17
C VAL A 267 -9.78 -13.10 2.58
N THR A 268 -8.70 -12.45 3.03
CA THR A 268 -8.12 -12.64 4.36
C THR A 268 -7.41 -11.37 4.80
N SER A 269 -7.45 -11.09 6.09
CA SER A 269 -6.64 -10.06 6.75
C SER A 269 -5.90 -10.68 7.93
N LYS A 270 -4.62 -10.38 8.05
CA LYS A 270 -3.78 -10.79 9.17
C LYS A 270 -3.08 -9.55 9.72
N THR A 271 -3.25 -9.29 11.01
CA THR A 271 -2.60 -8.18 11.71
C THR A 271 -1.69 -8.75 12.78
N GLU A 272 -0.45 -8.31 12.78
CA GLU A 272 0.55 -8.63 13.79
C GLU A 272 1.06 -7.34 14.42
N GLU A 273 1.33 -7.40 15.71
CA GLU A 273 1.88 -6.30 16.49
C GLU A 273 2.99 -6.86 17.37
N MET A 274 4.18 -6.26 17.30
CA MET A 274 5.36 -6.68 18.08
C MET A 274 5.71 -8.17 17.95
N GLY A 275 5.41 -8.78 16.80
CA GLY A 275 5.66 -10.21 16.53
C GLY A 275 4.59 -11.17 17.08
N GLU A 276 3.55 -10.64 17.72
CA GLU A 276 2.38 -11.41 18.13
C GLU A 276 1.23 -11.21 17.13
N GLN A 277 0.62 -12.31 16.73
CA GLN A 277 -0.54 -12.27 15.86
C GLN A 277 -1.78 -11.88 16.67
N ILE A 278 -2.27 -10.66 16.46
CA ILE A 278 -3.43 -10.14 17.19
C ILE A 278 -4.74 -10.58 16.54
N CYS A 279 -4.84 -10.51 15.21
CA CYS A 279 -6.10 -10.70 14.54
C CYS A 279 -5.94 -11.42 13.20
N THR A 280 -6.78 -12.41 12.99
CA THR A 280 -7.05 -12.96 11.65
C THR A 280 -8.51 -12.77 11.37
N THR A 281 -8.82 -11.90 10.42
CA THR A 281 -10.18 -11.65 9.98
C THR A 281 -10.38 -12.36 8.65
N TRP A 282 -11.45 -13.14 8.59
CA TRP A 282 -11.94 -13.85 7.41
C TRP A 282 -13.21 -13.15 6.95
N MET A 283 -13.67 -13.46 5.73
CA MET A 283 -14.88 -12.87 5.16
C MET A 283 -16.05 -12.76 6.16
N ASP A 284 -16.59 -11.55 6.30
CA ASP A 284 -17.80 -11.21 7.08
C ASP A 284 -19.09 -11.34 6.23
N THR A 285 -18.97 -11.67 4.95
CA THR A 285 -20.10 -11.82 4.05
C THR A 285 -20.65 -13.24 4.16
N GLY A 286 -21.85 -13.38 4.73
CA GLY A 286 -22.60 -14.65 4.76
C GLY A 286 -22.58 -15.33 3.40
N ILE A 287 -21.90 -16.47 3.33
CA ILE A 287 -21.65 -17.22 2.10
C ILE A 287 -22.93 -17.96 1.74
N ALA A 288 -23.52 -17.63 0.58
CA ALA A 288 -24.62 -18.38 0.00
C ALA A 288 -24.06 -19.14 -1.20
N TYR A 289 -23.69 -20.42 -0.98
CA TYR A 289 -22.88 -21.35 -1.81
C TYR A 289 -23.18 -21.48 -3.32
N ASP A 290 -23.97 -20.61 -3.92
CA ASP A 290 -24.55 -20.74 -5.25
C ASP A 290 -23.79 -19.97 -6.34
N SER A 291 -22.69 -19.26 -6.01
CA SER A 291 -21.94 -18.45 -6.99
C SER A 291 -20.52 -18.97 -7.31
N PRO A 292 -20.11 -19.03 -8.60
CA PRO A 292 -18.73 -19.38 -9.00
C PRO A 292 -17.65 -18.45 -8.41
N THR A 293 -18.05 -17.25 -7.98
CA THR A 293 -17.15 -16.31 -7.32
C THR A 293 -16.80 -16.78 -5.91
N GLU A 294 -17.74 -17.39 -5.18
CA GLU A 294 -17.49 -17.90 -3.82
C GLU A 294 -16.56 -19.10 -3.79
N LEU A 295 -16.70 -20.04 -4.73
CA LEU A 295 -15.74 -21.14 -4.87
C LEU A 295 -14.33 -20.58 -5.06
N MET A 296 -14.16 -19.58 -5.92
CA MET A 296 -12.86 -18.93 -6.10
C MET A 296 -12.36 -18.24 -4.83
N LEU A 297 -13.23 -17.62 -4.05
CA LEU A 297 -12.85 -16.98 -2.79
C LEU A 297 -12.38 -18.02 -1.75
N PHE A 298 -13.08 -19.15 -1.64
CA PHE A 298 -12.71 -20.27 -0.77
C PHE A 298 -11.35 -20.86 -1.16
N GLU A 299 -11.14 -21.06 -2.46
CA GLU A 299 -9.89 -21.55 -3.04
C GLU A 299 -8.69 -20.64 -2.74
N LEU A 300 -8.89 -19.32 -2.89
CA LEU A 300 -7.88 -18.33 -2.53
C LEU A 300 -7.61 -18.34 -1.01
N LEU A 301 -8.64 -18.58 -0.21
CA LEU A 301 -8.53 -18.70 1.25
C LEU A 301 -7.67 -19.90 1.65
N GLU A 302 -7.87 -21.05 1.01
CA GLU A 302 -7.06 -22.25 1.25
C GLU A 302 -5.59 -22.04 0.84
N ASP A 303 -5.33 -21.34 -0.26
CA ASP A 303 -3.95 -20.97 -0.64
C ASP A 303 -3.33 -19.99 0.38
N CYS A 304 -4.11 -19.04 0.92
CA CYS A 304 -3.65 -18.15 2.00
C CYS A 304 -3.29 -18.92 3.28
N GLN A 305 -4.01 -20.01 3.58
CA GLN A 305 -3.71 -20.90 4.70
C GLN A 305 -2.53 -21.86 4.41
N GLY A 306 -2.08 -21.94 3.16
CA GLY A 306 -1.06 -22.89 2.73
C GLY A 306 -1.51 -24.35 2.75
N ARG A 307 -2.83 -24.61 2.68
CA ARG A 307 -3.42 -25.97 2.74
C ARG A 307 -3.46 -26.69 1.39
N ARG A 308 -3.16 -25.98 0.29
CA ARG A 308 -3.11 -26.53 -1.07
C ARG A 308 -1.72 -26.68 -1.59
#